data_AF-A0A6P1UXB0-F1
#
_entry.id   AF-A0A6P1UXB0-F1
#
_cell.length_a   1.000
_cell.length_b   1.000
_cell.length_c   1.000
_cell.angle_alpha   90.00
_cell.angle_beta   90.00
_cell.angle_gamma   90.00
#
_symmetry.space_group_name_H-M   'P 1'
#
loop_
_entity.id
_entity.type
_entity.pdbx_description
1 polymer ?
#
loop_
_entity_poly.entity_id
_entity_poly.type
_entity_poly.pdbx_seq_one_letter_code
_entity_poly.pdbx_strand_id
1 'polypeptide(L)'
;MFGKKILTVCIVSMLTTACSMEDISAANKKVSDGASDIMNTLRGSSGSTDNGMPRLSPAQPSKKESSSNKYDLPVDVDTAAARLKRHYQFVSNDEVDSIRKKNTNGAWVASAITGNGQEWEAMPGSYYKMGSDWGEQDDHLTIEVEKNGTGSRIYITYSSSSPKRLASDSLQQLMQNIKGVAEGTIH
;
A
#
# COMPACT_ATOMS: atom_id res chain seq x y z
N MET A 1 49.77 11.26 60.87
CA MET A 1 50.65 11.98 59.91
C MET A 1 50.12 11.75 58.51
N PHE A 2 49.91 12.87 57.81
CA PHE A 2 49.33 12.97 56.47
C PHE A 2 50.28 12.44 55.38
N GLY A 3 49.75 11.65 54.45
CA GLY A 3 50.36 11.38 53.15
C GLY A 3 49.42 11.88 52.04
N LYS A 4 49.74 13.04 51.48
CA LYS A 4 48.96 13.84 50.52
C LYS A 4 49.59 13.71 49.14
N LYS A 5 48.88 13.29 48.08
CA LYS A 5 49.09 13.63 46.64
C LYS A 5 47.74 13.42 45.88
N ILE A 6 46.96 14.48 45.64
CA ILE A 6 46.85 15.27 44.38
C ILE A 6 46.33 14.40 43.21
N LEU A 7 45.02 14.38 42.96
CA LEU A 7 44.26 15.21 41.98
C LEU A 7 44.52 14.85 40.51
N THR A 8 43.53 14.24 39.85
CA THR A 8 43.15 14.57 38.46
C THR A 8 41.66 14.27 38.27
N VAL A 9 40.94 15.34 37.96
CA VAL A 9 39.54 15.40 37.52
C VAL A 9 39.47 14.98 36.05
N CYS A 10 38.46 14.22 35.65
CA CYS A 10 37.83 14.31 34.33
C CYS A 10 36.43 13.64 34.35
N ILE A 11 35.44 14.48 34.65
CA ILE A 11 34.10 14.59 34.03
C ILE A 11 33.60 13.32 33.30
N VAL A 12 32.62 12.64 33.91
CA VAL A 12 31.65 11.81 33.20
C VAL A 12 30.27 12.40 33.47
N SER A 13 29.83 13.25 32.54
CA SER A 13 28.42 13.58 32.38
C SER A 13 27.79 12.51 31.48
N MET A 14 27.15 11.51 32.08
CA MET A 14 26.15 10.72 31.36
C MET A 14 24.78 11.19 31.83
N LEU A 15 24.20 12.08 31.01
CA LEU A 15 22.79 12.42 31.05
C LEU A 15 22.01 11.12 30.83
N THR A 16 21.28 10.69 31.85
CA THR A 16 20.24 9.68 31.72
C THR A 16 19.11 10.29 30.89
N THR A 17 19.08 10.01 29.60
CA THR A 17 17.90 10.24 28.75
C THR A 17 16.84 9.21 29.14
N ALA A 18 15.90 9.64 29.98
CA ALA A 18 14.59 9.02 30.05
C ALA A 18 13.87 9.31 28.73
N CYS A 19 13.89 8.38 27.79
CA CYS A 19 12.94 8.40 26.67
C CYS A 19 11.62 7.86 27.22
N SER A 20 10.74 8.77 27.65
CA SER A 20 9.32 8.48 27.77
C SER A 20 8.83 7.94 26.42
N MET A 21 8.32 6.72 26.43
CA MET A 21 7.50 6.21 25.33
C MET A 21 6.25 7.07 25.26
N GLU A 22 6.26 8.01 24.33
CA GLU A 22 5.07 8.74 23.92
C GLU A 22 4.36 7.88 22.88
N ASP A 23 3.10 7.55 23.18
CA ASP A 23 2.19 6.86 22.29
C ASP A 23 2.17 7.52 20.90
N ILE A 24 2.76 6.87 19.89
CA ILE A 24 2.45 7.17 18.49
C ILE A 24 1.09 6.53 18.19
N SER A 25 0.03 7.23 18.61
CA SER A 25 -1.28 7.10 18.01
C SER A 25 -1.52 8.33 17.14
N ALA A 26 -2.01 8.10 15.92
CA ALA A 26 -2.45 9.08 14.94
C ALA A 26 -1.37 9.98 14.29
N ALA A 27 -0.80 9.46 13.19
CA ALA A 27 -0.30 10.32 12.10
C ALA A 27 -0.53 9.65 10.73
N ASN A 28 -1.78 9.35 10.39
CA ASN A 28 -2.18 9.13 9.01
C ASN A 28 -3.00 10.34 8.54
N LYS A 29 -2.30 11.46 8.33
CA LYS A 29 -2.88 12.62 7.65
C LYS A 29 -1.86 13.16 6.67
N LYS A 30 -2.23 12.99 5.39
CA LYS A 30 -1.91 13.90 4.28
C LYS A 30 -0.58 13.67 3.58
N VAL A 31 -0.58 12.73 2.61
CA VAL A 31 0.25 12.85 1.40
C VAL A 31 -0.58 12.41 0.20
N SER A 32 -1.24 13.35 -0.48
CA SER A 32 -1.60 13.24 -1.91
C SER A 32 -2.18 14.57 -2.41
N ASP A 33 -1.42 15.65 -2.28
CA ASP A 33 -1.68 16.89 -3.01
C ASP A 33 -0.44 17.14 -3.89
N GLY A 34 -0.51 16.82 -5.19
CA GLY A 34 0.53 17.26 -6.14
C GLY A 34 0.86 16.30 -7.29
N ALA A 35 -0.07 16.10 -8.23
CA ALA A 35 0.28 15.63 -9.58
C ALA A 35 -0.72 16.06 -10.67
N SER A 36 -1.89 16.58 -10.34
CA SER A 36 -2.94 16.91 -11.32
C SER A 36 -2.75 18.27 -12.01
N ASP A 37 -2.11 19.25 -11.35
CA ASP A 37 -1.99 20.62 -11.87
C ASP A 37 -0.85 20.81 -12.90
N ILE A 38 0.07 19.86 -13.00
CA ILE A 38 1.21 19.95 -13.94
C ILE A 38 0.79 19.55 -15.37
N MET A 39 -0.26 18.74 -15.54
CA MET A 39 -0.67 18.28 -16.88
C MET A 39 -1.39 19.37 -17.69
N ASN A 40 -2.10 20.30 -17.02
CA ASN A 40 -2.87 21.35 -17.70
C ASN A 40 -1.99 22.48 -18.26
N THR A 41 -0.79 22.68 -17.72
CA THR A 41 0.17 23.71 -18.18
C THR A 41 1.08 23.23 -19.31
N LEU A 42 1.13 21.93 -19.60
CA LEU A 42 1.91 21.36 -20.72
C LEU A 42 1.13 21.26 -22.03
N ARG A 43 -0.20 21.40 -22.01
CA ARG A 43 -1.03 21.35 -23.22
C ARG A 43 -1.12 22.73 -23.87
N GLY A 44 0.03 23.15 -24.36
CA GLY A 44 0.23 24.39 -25.11
C GLY A 44 -0.74 24.52 -26.29
N SER A 45 -1.12 25.77 -26.52
CA SER A 45 -1.89 26.28 -27.65
C SER A 45 -1.39 25.72 -28.99
N SER A 46 -2.21 24.91 -29.67
CA SER A 46 -2.10 24.69 -31.11
C SER A 46 -3.49 24.64 -31.71
N GLY A 47 -3.84 25.65 -32.49
CA GLY A 47 -5.10 25.71 -33.23
C GLY A 47 -5.22 24.54 -34.20
N SER A 48 -6.38 23.90 -34.21
CA SER A 48 -6.91 23.15 -35.35
C SER A 48 -8.40 22.93 -35.11
N THR A 49 -9.17 23.49 -36.03
CA THR A 49 -10.59 23.24 -36.26
C THR A 49 -10.83 21.75 -36.43
N ASP A 50 -11.59 21.11 -35.53
CA ASP A 50 -12.25 19.85 -35.87
C ASP A 50 -13.54 19.63 -35.06
N ASN A 51 -14.49 19.00 -35.73
CA ASN A 51 -15.91 18.95 -35.39
C ASN A 51 -16.22 18.19 -34.09
N GLY A 52 -16.80 18.91 -33.12
CA GLY A 52 -18.17 18.63 -32.68
C GLY A 52 -18.51 17.29 -31.98
N MET A 53 -17.57 16.61 -31.33
CA MET A 53 -17.90 15.58 -30.33
C MET A 53 -17.50 16.09 -28.94
N PRO A 54 -18.43 16.21 -27.96
CA PRO A 54 -18.07 16.54 -26.59
C PRO A 54 -17.10 15.47 -26.09
N ARG A 55 -15.82 15.83 -25.95
CA ARG A 55 -14.88 15.00 -25.19
C ARG A 55 -15.40 15.02 -23.76
N LEU A 56 -16.05 13.93 -23.34
CA LEU A 56 -16.35 13.68 -21.94
C LEU A 56 -15.01 13.76 -21.21
N SER A 57 -14.81 14.86 -20.48
CA SER A 57 -13.70 14.95 -19.54
C SER A 57 -13.77 13.70 -18.66
N PRO A 58 -12.65 12.98 -18.44
CA PRO A 58 -12.64 11.92 -17.44
C PRO A 58 -13.27 12.48 -16.16
N ALA A 59 -14.22 11.75 -15.59
CA ALA A 59 -14.82 12.12 -14.32
C ALA A 59 -13.68 12.46 -13.36
N GLN A 60 -13.71 13.66 -12.78
CA GLN A 60 -12.70 14.10 -11.84
C GLN A 60 -12.56 13.00 -10.77
N PRO A 61 -11.36 12.45 -10.53
CA PRO A 61 -11.22 11.40 -9.54
C PRO A 61 -11.77 11.93 -8.21
N SER A 62 -12.76 11.23 -7.68
CA SER A 62 -13.27 11.45 -6.32
C SER A 62 -12.08 11.44 -5.39
N LYS A 63 -11.99 12.44 -4.50
CA LYS A 63 -10.92 12.47 -3.49
C LYS A 63 -11.10 11.25 -2.58
N LYS A 64 -10.22 10.25 -2.74
CA LYS A 64 -10.20 9.06 -1.88
C LYS A 64 -9.38 9.34 -0.63
N GLU A 65 -9.82 8.78 0.48
CA GLU A 65 -9.05 8.70 1.73
C GLU A 65 -8.69 7.23 2.00
N SER A 66 -7.67 6.99 2.81
CA SER A 66 -7.14 5.65 3.04
C SER A 66 -7.10 5.28 4.53
N SER A 67 -7.44 4.03 4.83
CA SER A 67 -7.21 3.39 6.12
C SER A 67 -6.11 2.36 5.96
N SER A 68 -5.19 2.27 6.93
CA SER A 68 -4.08 1.32 6.87
C SER A 68 -3.86 0.62 8.19
N ASN A 69 -3.67 -0.70 8.13
CA ASN A 69 -3.34 -1.54 9.27
C ASN A 69 -2.01 -2.26 9.03
N LYS A 70 -1.28 -2.50 10.12
CA LYS A 70 0.01 -3.17 10.13
C LYS A 70 -0.01 -4.35 11.09
N TYR A 71 0.50 -5.50 10.65
CA TYR A 71 0.62 -6.71 11.49
C TYR A 71 1.95 -7.42 11.28
N ASP A 72 2.51 -7.96 12.36
CA ASP A 72 3.62 -8.90 12.30
C ASP A 72 3.08 -10.33 12.25
N LEU A 73 3.60 -11.14 11.34
CA LEU A 73 3.15 -12.51 11.08
C LEU A 73 4.26 -13.52 11.42
N PRO A 74 3.91 -14.69 11.98
CA PRO A 74 4.86 -15.75 12.31
C PRO A 74 5.24 -16.63 11.11
N VAL A 75 4.95 -16.20 9.89
CA VAL A 75 5.20 -16.95 8.64
C VAL A 75 6.17 -16.18 7.75
N ASP A 76 6.89 -16.88 6.89
CA ASP A 76 7.80 -16.23 5.95
C ASP A 76 7.03 -15.43 4.88
N VAL A 77 7.74 -14.46 4.29
CA VAL A 77 7.20 -13.51 3.32
C VAL A 77 6.61 -14.18 2.07
N ASP A 78 7.22 -15.25 1.57
CA ASP A 78 6.79 -15.94 0.36
C ASP A 78 5.50 -16.72 0.63
N THR A 79 5.43 -17.41 1.77
CA THR A 79 4.24 -18.14 2.21
C THR A 79 3.05 -17.20 2.42
N ALA A 80 3.24 -16.08 3.11
CA ALA A 80 2.20 -15.07 3.30
C ALA A 80 1.69 -14.53 1.96
N ALA A 81 2.62 -14.12 1.08
CA ALA A 81 2.28 -13.58 -0.23
C ALA A 81 1.55 -14.59 -1.13
N ALA A 82 1.98 -15.85 -1.14
CA ALA A 82 1.34 -16.89 -1.93
C ALA A 82 -0.11 -17.16 -1.48
N ARG A 83 -0.36 -17.16 -0.17
CA ARG A 83 -1.71 -17.33 0.39
C ARG A 83 -2.61 -16.16 0.02
N LEU A 84 -2.13 -14.94 0.20
CA LEU A 84 -2.87 -13.72 -0.14
C LEU A 84 -3.19 -13.65 -1.63
N LYS A 85 -2.20 -13.87 -2.49
CA LYS A 85 -2.38 -13.92 -3.94
C LYS A 85 -3.47 -14.93 -4.34
N ARG A 86 -3.39 -16.14 -3.79
CA ARG A 86 -4.35 -17.22 -4.12
C ARG A 86 -5.76 -16.91 -3.64
N HIS A 87 -5.91 -16.46 -2.39
CA HIS A 87 -7.22 -16.25 -1.78
C HIS A 87 -7.97 -15.06 -2.37
N TYR A 88 -7.28 -13.94 -2.59
CA TYR A 88 -7.86 -12.72 -3.15
C TYR A 88 -7.72 -12.60 -4.67
N GLN A 89 -7.15 -13.62 -5.31
CA GLN A 89 -7.00 -13.71 -6.76
C GLN A 89 -6.23 -12.55 -7.39
N PHE A 90 -5.25 -12.00 -6.68
CA PHE A 90 -4.38 -10.97 -7.24
C PHE A 90 -3.58 -11.51 -8.43
N VAL A 91 -3.52 -10.71 -9.49
CA VAL A 91 -2.90 -11.10 -10.76
C VAL A 91 -1.52 -10.47 -10.86
N SER A 92 -0.51 -11.30 -11.10
CA SER A 92 0.87 -10.85 -11.33
C SER A 92 1.08 -10.33 -12.74
N ASN A 93 2.14 -9.54 -12.92
CA ASN A 93 2.50 -8.99 -14.24
C ASN A 93 2.72 -10.10 -15.29
N ASP A 94 3.36 -11.21 -14.92
CA ASP A 94 3.59 -12.35 -15.82
C ASP A 94 2.26 -13.03 -16.24
N GLU A 95 1.28 -13.08 -15.34
CA GLU A 95 -0.05 -13.60 -15.65
C GLU A 95 -0.82 -12.66 -16.57
N VAL A 96 -0.76 -11.34 -16.33
CA VAL A 96 -1.33 -10.33 -17.24
C VAL A 96 -0.73 -10.47 -18.64
N ASP A 97 0.58 -10.60 -18.74
CA ASP A 97 1.28 -10.76 -20.03
C ASP A 97 0.96 -12.09 -20.71
N SER A 98 0.80 -13.15 -19.93
CA SER A 98 0.36 -14.45 -20.46
C SER A 98 -1.08 -14.39 -20.99
N ILE A 99 -1.98 -13.71 -20.28
CA ILE A 99 -3.36 -13.47 -20.71
C ILE A 99 -3.39 -12.62 -21.98
N ARG A 100 -2.59 -11.56 -22.04
CA ARG A 100 -2.48 -10.66 -23.20
C ARG A 100 -2.13 -11.41 -24.48
N LYS A 101 -1.28 -12.43 -24.38
CA LYS A 101 -0.83 -13.28 -25.49
C LYS A 101 -1.78 -14.44 -25.81
N LYS A 102 -2.79 -14.68 -24.97
CA LYS A 102 -3.73 -15.80 -25.09
C LYS A 102 -4.93 -15.39 -25.95
N ASN A 103 -4.91 -15.76 -27.23
CA ASN A 103 -6.03 -15.66 -28.20
C ASN A 103 -6.49 -14.24 -28.61
N THR A 104 -7.55 -14.18 -29.43
CA THR A 104 -8.12 -12.94 -30.02
C THR A 104 -8.58 -11.91 -29.00
N ASN A 105 -9.01 -12.32 -27.80
CA ASN A 105 -9.54 -11.44 -26.77
C ASN A 105 -8.53 -11.17 -25.64
N GLY A 106 -7.37 -11.81 -25.65
CA GLY A 106 -6.38 -11.73 -24.57
C GLY A 106 -5.97 -10.30 -24.23
N ALA A 107 -5.76 -9.46 -25.24
CA ALA A 107 -5.44 -8.04 -25.04
C ALA A 107 -6.57 -7.26 -24.34
N TRP A 108 -7.83 -7.54 -24.68
CA TRP A 108 -8.99 -6.90 -24.04
C TRP A 108 -9.13 -7.32 -22.58
N VAL A 109 -8.98 -8.62 -22.29
CA VAL A 109 -9.04 -9.15 -20.92
C VAL A 109 -7.89 -8.61 -20.07
N ALA A 110 -6.66 -8.61 -20.60
CA ALA A 110 -5.51 -8.05 -19.89
C ALA A 110 -5.70 -6.56 -19.58
N SER A 111 -6.24 -5.78 -20.53
CA SER A 111 -6.55 -4.37 -20.32
C SER A 111 -7.63 -4.16 -19.26
N ALA A 112 -8.63 -5.04 -19.17
CA ALA A 112 -9.64 -4.99 -18.11
C ALA A 112 -9.04 -5.28 -16.73
N ILE A 113 -8.14 -6.26 -16.62
CA ILE A 113 -7.42 -6.57 -15.37
C ILE A 113 -6.60 -5.35 -14.92
N THR A 114 -5.80 -4.77 -15.83
CA THR A 114 -5.01 -3.57 -15.50
C THR A 114 -5.90 -2.35 -15.23
N GLY A 115 -7.06 -2.27 -15.89
CA GLY A 115 -8.03 -1.20 -15.69
C GLY A 115 -8.72 -1.24 -14.32
N ASN A 116 -8.81 -2.41 -13.71
CA ASN A 116 -9.34 -2.63 -12.36
C ASN A 116 -8.26 -2.45 -11.27
N GLY A 117 -7.31 -1.53 -11.50
CA GLY A 117 -6.28 -1.19 -10.52
C GLY A 117 -5.32 -2.32 -10.19
N GLN A 118 -5.02 -3.26 -11.09
CA GLN A 118 -4.05 -4.31 -10.79
C GLN A 118 -2.68 -3.71 -10.39
N GLU A 119 -2.20 -4.09 -9.21
CA GLU A 119 -0.86 -3.78 -8.72
C GLU A 119 -0.09 -5.08 -8.48
N TRP A 120 1.16 -5.14 -8.92
CA TRP A 120 2.05 -6.25 -8.60
C TRP A 120 3.52 -5.83 -8.60
N GLU A 121 4.20 -6.06 -7.49
CA GLU A 121 5.65 -5.99 -7.35
C GLU A 121 6.11 -7.20 -6.53
N ALA A 122 7.17 -7.87 -6.96
CA ALA A 122 7.66 -9.06 -6.27
C ALA A 122 9.18 -9.10 -6.26
N MET A 123 9.73 -9.22 -5.06
CA MET A 123 11.11 -9.56 -4.77
C MET A 123 11.10 -10.81 -3.88
N PRO A 124 11.08 -12.03 -4.45
CA PRO A 124 10.99 -13.26 -3.70
C PRO A 124 12.01 -13.35 -2.54
N GLY A 125 11.54 -13.82 -1.39
CA GLY A 125 12.30 -13.88 -0.15
C GLY A 125 12.47 -12.53 0.57
N SER A 126 11.94 -11.42 0.03
CA SER A 126 12.11 -10.08 0.62
C SER A 126 10.85 -9.24 0.69
N TYR A 127 10.11 -9.09 -0.41
CA TYR A 127 9.00 -8.14 -0.50
C TYR A 127 7.98 -8.54 -1.58
N TYR A 128 6.71 -8.27 -1.32
CA TYR A 128 5.63 -8.32 -2.31
C TYR A 128 4.69 -7.15 -2.11
N LYS A 129 4.20 -6.60 -3.22
CA LYS A 129 3.06 -5.70 -3.28
C LYS A 129 2.02 -6.29 -4.22
N MET A 130 0.78 -6.32 -3.79
CA MET A 130 -0.34 -6.77 -4.60
C MET A 130 -1.57 -5.91 -4.33
N GLY A 131 -2.35 -5.64 -5.36
CA GLY A 131 -3.53 -4.79 -5.21
C GLY A 131 -4.49 -4.87 -6.38
N SER A 132 -5.71 -4.43 -6.12
CA SER A 132 -6.78 -4.30 -7.11
C SER A 132 -7.87 -3.37 -6.58
N ASP A 133 -8.71 -2.88 -7.50
CA ASP A 133 -9.98 -2.29 -7.12
C ASP A 133 -10.83 -3.32 -6.35
N TRP A 134 -11.62 -2.83 -5.38
CA TRP A 134 -12.30 -3.66 -4.40
C TRP A 134 -13.81 -3.44 -4.43
N GLY A 135 -14.55 -4.51 -4.71
CA GLY A 135 -16.01 -4.45 -4.84
C GLY A 135 -16.46 -3.79 -6.15
N GLU A 136 -17.70 -3.29 -6.17
CA GLU A 136 -18.30 -2.65 -7.35
C GLU A 136 -18.12 -1.12 -7.35
N GLN A 137 -17.51 -0.57 -6.28
CA GLN A 137 -17.30 0.86 -6.11
C GLN A 137 -15.87 1.25 -6.55
N ASP A 138 -15.55 2.53 -6.40
CA ASP A 138 -14.23 3.09 -6.63
C ASP A 138 -13.26 2.81 -5.47
N ASP A 139 -13.43 1.72 -4.73
CA ASP A 139 -12.52 1.39 -3.64
C ASP A 139 -11.31 0.62 -4.15
N HIS A 140 -10.21 0.68 -3.41
CA HIS A 140 -8.96 0.03 -3.80
C HIS A 140 -8.28 -0.62 -2.60
N LEU A 141 -7.81 -1.85 -2.78
CA LEU A 141 -7.09 -2.61 -1.77
C LEU A 141 -5.66 -2.86 -2.24
N THR A 142 -4.69 -2.44 -1.43
CA THR A 142 -3.27 -2.74 -1.59
C THR A 142 -2.79 -3.51 -0.37
N ILE A 143 -2.04 -4.58 -0.58
CA ILE A 143 -1.37 -5.35 0.46
C ILE A 143 0.12 -5.41 0.14
N GLU A 144 0.93 -5.02 1.11
CA GLU A 144 2.38 -5.14 1.07
C GLU A 144 2.83 -6.14 2.13
N VAL A 145 3.76 -7.01 1.77
CA VAL A 145 4.34 -8.02 2.64
C VAL A 145 5.85 -7.87 2.56
N GLU A 146 6.51 -7.58 3.67
CA GLU A 146 7.97 -7.47 3.76
C GLU A 146 8.53 -8.52 4.73
N LYS A 147 9.77 -8.95 4.49
CA LYS A 147 10.49 -9.81 5.42
C LYS A 147 10.75 -9.07 6.73
N ASN A 148 10.46 -9.71 7.86
CA ASN A 148 10.68 -9.16 9.18
C ASN A 148 11.21 -10.24 10.13
N GLY A 149 12.55 -10.31 10.29
CA GLY A 149 13.20 -11.33 11.10
C GLY A 149 12.96 -12.75 10.57
N THR A 150 12.44 -13.62 11.43
CA THR A 150 12.04 -15.00 11.08
C THR A 150 10.65 -15.09 10.45
N GLY A 151 9.89 -14.00 10.44
CA GLY A 151 8.55 -13.92 9.89
C GLY A 151 8.44 -12.83 8.81
N SER A 152 7.25 -12.26 8.71
CA SER A 152 6.94 -11.17 7.78
C SER A 152 6.13 -10.09 8.48
N ARG A 153 6.13 -8.89 7.88
CA ARG A 153 5.24 -7.80 8.26
C ARG A 153 4.34 -7.50 7.09
N ILE A 154 3.06 -7.30 7.38
CA ILE A 154 2.08 -6.90 6.39
C ILE A 154 1.57 -5.49 6.64
N TYR A 155 1.35 -4.76 5.56
CA TYR A 155 0.64 -3.50 5.53
C TYR A 155 -0.56 -3.67 4.60
N ILE A 156 -1.74 -3.35 5.12
CA ILE A 156 -2.99 -3.43 4.36
C ILE A 156 -3.51 -2.02 4.25
N THR A 157 -3.69 -1.54 3.02
CA THR A 157 -4.17 -0.20 2.74
C THR A 157 -5.45 -0.29 1.93
N TYR A 158 -6.53 0.27 2.46
CA TYR A 158 -7.82 0.35 1.79
C TYR A 158 -8.18 1.81 1.55
N SER A 159 -8.42 2.16 0.29
CA SER A 159 -8.73 3.51 -0.15
C SER A 159 -10.15 3.61 -0.65
N SER A 160 -10.88 4.63 -0.23
CA SER A 160 -12.30 4.81 -0.55
C SER A 160 -12.66 6.29 -0.63
N SER A 161 -13.60 6.64 -1.51
CA SER A 161 -14.25 7.95 -1.52
C SER A 161 -15.31 8.10 -0.43
N SER A 162 -15.65 7.03 0.29
CA SER A 162 -16.70 7.01 1.31
C SER A 162 -16.13 6.92 2.72
N PRO A 163 -16.24 8.00 3.53
CA PRO A 163 -15.87 7.96 4.94
C PRO A 163 -16.65 6.90 5.74
N LYS A 164 -17.88 6.58 5.32
CA LYS A 164 -18.69 5.53 5.96
C LYS A 164 -18.08 4.14 5.74
N ARG A 165 -17.53 3.86 4.55
CA ARG A 165 -16.86 2.57 4.28
C ARG A 165 -15.55 2.48 5.05
N LEU A 166 -14.80 3.57 5.13
CA LEU A 166 -13.55 3.66 5.92
C LEU A 166 -13.77 3.43 7.43
N ALA A 167 -14.94 3.79 7.95
CA ALA A 167 -15.32 3.60 9.34
C ALA A 167 -16.15 2.32 9.60
N SER A 168 -16.36 1.47 8.59
CA SER A 168 -17.29 0.34 8.71
C SER A 168 -16.69 -0.86 9.44
N ASP A 169 -17.53 -1.61 10.15
CA ASP A 169 -17.16 -2.89 10.76
C ASP A 169 -16.75 -3.92 9.70
N SER A 170 -17.37 -3.87 8.51
CA SER A 170 -17.01 -4.72 7.37
C SER A 170 -15.56 -4.51 6.94
N LEU A 171 -15.06 -3.27 6.97
CA LEU A 171 -13.66 -2.98 6.67
C LEU A 171 -12.74 -3.54 7.77
N GLN A 172 -13.10 -3.37 9.04
CA GLN A 172 -12.33 -3.95 10.15
C GLN A 172 -12.25 -5.48 10.03
N GLN A 173 -13.37 -6.13 9.69
CA GLN A 173 -13.41 -7.57 9.45
C GLN A 173 -12.55 -7.98 8.26
N LEU A 174 -12.59 -7.22 7.15
CA LEU A 174 -11.72 -7.46 6.00
C LEU A 174 -10.23 -7.42 6.40
N MET A 175 -9.82 -6.40 7.16
CA MET A 175 -8.42 -6.26 7.62
C MET A 175 -7.97 -7.46 8.46
N GLN A 176 -8.84 -7.96 9.35
CA GLN A 176 -8.56 -9.14 10.16
C GLN A 176 -8.55 -10.43 9.33
N ASN A 177 -9.46 -10.54 8.35
CA ASN A 177 -9.49 -11.69 7.45
C ASN A 177 -8.22 -11.77 6.61
N ILE A 178 -7.74 -10.65 6.07
CA ILE A 178 -6.48 -10.58 5.31
C ILE A 178 -5.31 -11.05 6.18
N LYS A 179 -5.23 -10.59 7.42
CA LYS A 179 -4.24 -11.09 8.39
C LYS A 179 -4.37 -12.61 8.57
N GLY A 180 -5.57 -13.12 8.83
CA GLY A 180 -5.80 -14.54 9.04
C GLY A 180 -5.46 -15.41 7.83
N VAL A 181 -5.75 -14.93 6.62
CA VAL A 181 -5.36 -15.60 5.36
C VAL A 181 -3.85 -15.67 5.23
N ALA A 182 -3.14 -14.56 5.50
CA ALA A 182 -1.68 -14.54 5.45
C ALA A 182 -1.05 -15.51 6.46
N GLU A 183 -1.59 -15.54 7.69
CA GLU A 183 -1.17 -16.49 8.75
C GLU A 183 -1.56 -17.94 8.45
N GLY A 184 -2.55 -18.15 7.58
CA GLY A 184 -3.10 -19.47 7.25
C GLY A 184 -4.10 -19.97 8.30
N THR A 185 -4.73 -19.08 9.05
CA THR A 185 -5.85 -19.40 9.96
C THR A 185 -7.21 -19.31 9.28
N ILE A 186 -7.26 -18.67 8.11
CA ILE A 186 -8.43 -18.55 7.22
C ILE A 186 -8.02 -19.04 5.81
N HIS A 187 -8.92 -19.71 5.10
CA HIS A 187 -8.66 -20.36 3.80
C HIS A 187 -9.67 -19.98 2.74
#